data_AF-A0A925E617-F1
#
_entry.id   AF-A0A925E617-F1
#
_cell.length_a   1.000
_cell.length_b   1.000
_cell.length_c   1.000
_cell.angle_alpha   90.00
_cell.angle_beta   90.00
_cell.angle_gamma   90.00
#
_symmetry.space_group_name_H-M   'P 1'
#
loop_
_entity.id
_entity.type
_entity.pdbx_description
1 polymer ?
#
loop_
_entity_poly.entity_id
_entity_poly.type
_entity_poly.pdbx_seq_one_letter_code
_entity_poly.pdbx_strand_id
1 'polypeptide(L)'
;MKKMILCLLAVTGAAFSFAQIPLTMLPDGGNKKAAVSERIGLTDVTINYDRPGVKGREGKIWGQLVHAGFIDQQFGSSKSSPWRAGSNENTSFKFSTDV
;
A
#
# COMPACT_ATOMS: atom_id res chain seq x y z
N MET A 1 27.48 0.82 46.59
CA MET A 1 28.09 0.69 45.24
C MET A 1 27.27 -0.17 44.28
N LYS A 2 27.00 -1.46 44.56
CA LYS A 2 26.20 -2.33 43.66
C LYS A 2 24.80 -1.78 43.32
N LYS A 3 24.11 -1.20 44.31
CA LYS A 3 22.78 -0.57 44.11
C LYS A 3 22.83 0.69 43.21
N MET A 4 23.89 1.48 43.32
CA MET A 4 24.12 2.65 42.45
C MET A 4 24.42 2.24 41.01
N ILE A 5 25.25 1.21 40.83
CA ILE A 5 25.57 0.65 39.50
C ILE A 5 24.29 0.11 38.85
N LEU A 6 23.44 -0.58 39.62
CA LEU A 6 22.17 -1.12 39.12
C LEU A 6 21.21 -0.01 38.66
N CYS A 7 21.07 1.08 39.42
CA CYS A 7 20.26 2.22 39.03
C CYS A 7 20.80 2.89 37.76
N LEU A 8 22.12 3.04 37.64
CA LEU A 8 22.74 3.65 36.46
C LEU A 8 22.54 2.77 35.21
N LEU A 9 22.62 1.45 35.36
CA LEU A 9 22.34 0.50 34.27
C LEU A 9 20.87 0.53 33.82
N ALA A 10 19.94 0.68 34.76
CA ALA A 10 18.51 0.77 34.46
C ALA A 10 18.17 2.06 33.70
N VAL A 11 18.73 3.20 34.11
CA VAL A 11 18.51 4.51 33.46
C VAL A 11 19.10 4.53 32.05
N THR A 12 20.30 3.97 31.87
CA THR A 12 20.93 3.88 30.55
C THR A 12 20.16 2.94 29.62
N GLY A 13 19.66 1.78 30.09
CA GLY A 13 18.82 0.89 29.29
C GLY A 13 17.50 1.51 28.83
N ALA A 14 16.87 2.34 29.68
CA ALA A 14 15.63 3.04 29.32
C ALA A 14 15.86 4.11 28.23
N ALA A 15 17.01 4.79 28.23
CA ALA A 15 17.34 5.82 27.24
C ALA A 15 17.54 5.28 25.81
N PHE A 16 17.84 3.98 25.65
CA PHE A 16 17.99 3.32 24.34
C PHE A 16 16.72 2.61 23.85
N SER A 17 15.60 2.73 24.58
CA SER A 17 14.33 2.08 24.22
C SER A 17 13.55 2.90 23.18
N PHE A 18 14.00 2.90 21.92
CA PHE A 18 13.24 3.43 20.77
C PHE A 18 12.21 2.39 20.30
N ALA A 19 11.19 2.11 21.11
CA ALA A 19 10.12 1.17 20.75
C ALA A 19 8.93 1.84 20.03
N GLN A 20 8.88 3.17 20.02
CA GLN A 20 7.78 3.93 19.45
C GLN A 20 8.14 4.37 18.03
N ILE A 21 7.72 3.59 17.03
CA ILE A 21 7.68 4.08 15.65
C ILE A 21 6.46 5.01 15.58
N PRO A 22 6.62 6.33 15.39
CA PRO A 22 5.48 7.18 15.14
C PRO A 22 4.80 6.68 13.85
N LEU A 23 3.50 6.43 13.92
CA LEU A 23 2.67 6.18 12.75
C LEU A 23 2.59 7.50 11.97
N THR A 24 3.64 7.80 11.20
CA THR A 24 3.72 9.00 10.37
C THR A 24 2.79 8.92 9.17
N MET A 25 2.37 7.71 8.80
CA MET A 25 1.48 7.43 7.68
C MET A 25 0.57 6.26 8.02
N LEU A 26 -0.57 6.18 7.31
CA LEU A 26 -1.45 5.01 7.35
C LEU A 26 -0.71 3.75 6.83
N PRO A 27 -1.09 2.54 7.26
CA PRO A 27 -0.51 1.31 6.74
C PRO A 27 -0.88 1.11 5.25
N ASP A 28 -0.05 1.59 4.35
CA ASP A 28 -0.26 1.51 2.89
C ASP A 28 0.28 0.22 2.24
N GLY A 29 0.83 -0.69 3.07
CA GLY A 29 1.40 -1.96 2.62
C GLY A 29 2.71 -1.84 1.82
N GLY A 30 3.28 -0.63 1.73
CA GLY A 30 4.41 -0.31 0.86
C GLY A 30 4.03 -0.22 -0.62
N ASN A 31 2.76 0.07 -0.92
CA ASN A 31 2.30 0.26 -2.29
C ASN A 31 2.88 1.53 -2.89
N LYS A 32 3.28 1.46 -4.16
CA LYS A 32 3.77 2.65 -4.87
C LYS A 32 2.57 3.41 -5.43
N LYS A 33 2.47 4.68 -5.06
CA LYS A 33 1.41 5.58 -5.52
C LYS A 33 1.83 6.35 -6.76
N ALA A 34 0.90 6.56 -7.67
CA ALA A 34 1.11 7.35 -8.89
C ALA A 34 -0.17 8.09 -9.27
N ALA A 35 0.01 9.19 -10.00
CA ALA A 35 -1.09 9.96 -10.56
C ALA A 35 -0.75 10.38 -11.99
N VAL A 36 -1.79 10.43 -12.82
CA VAL A 36 -1.73 11.08 -14.13
C VAL A 36 -2.84 12.13 -14.17
N SER A 37 -2.53 13.28 -14.76
CA SER A 37 -3.48 14.37 -14.92
C SER A 37 -3.38 14.91 -16.33
N GLU A 38 -4.53 15.09 -16.97
CA GLU A 38 -4.64 15.62 -18.32
C GLU A 38 -5.81 16.61 -18.37
N ARG A 39 -5.63 17.68 -19.16
CA ARG A 39 -6.70 18.63 -19.42
C ARG A 39 -7.44 18.29 -20.70
N ILE A 40 -8.75 18.11 -20.58
CA ILE A 40 -9.67 17.91 -21.69
C ILE A 40 -10.61 19.11 -21.73
N GLY A 41 -10.42 20.00 -22.72
CA GLY A 41 -11.15 21.27 -22.79
C GLY A 41 -10.85 22.18 -21.60
N LEU A 42 -11.85 22.44 -20.76
CA LEU A 42 -11.73 23.24 -19.54
C LEU A 42 -11.64 22.38 -18.26
N THR A 43 -11.66 21.05 -18.41
CA THR A 43 -11.72 20.10 -17.29
C THR A 43 -10.38 19.39 -17.13
N ASP A 44 -9.81 19.46 -15.94
CA ASP A 44 -8.66 18.62 -15.56
C ASP A 44 -9.21 17.28 -15.05
N VAL A 45 -8.77 16.20 -15.68
CA VAL A 45 -9.07 14.82 -15.29
C VAL A 45 -7.84 14.25 -14.61
N THR A 46 -7.98 13.86 -13.35
CA THR A 46 -6.89 13.26 -12.56
C THR A 46 -7.25 11.84 -12.16
N ILE A 47 -6.36 10.90 -12.46
CA ILE A 47 -6.47 9.51 -12.07
C ILE A 47 -5.37 9.23 -11.05
N ASN A 48 -5.76 8.93 -9.81
CA ASN A 48 -4.84 8.44 -8.79
C ASN A 48 -4.95 6.93 -8.71
N TYR A 49 -3.82 6.24 -8.76
CA TYR A 49 -3.77 4.78 -8.71
C TYR A 49 -2.55 4.31 -7.93
N ASP A 50 -2.73 3.19 -7.26
CA ASP A 50 -1.73 2.57 -6.41
C ASP A 50 -1.41 1.18 -6.97
N ARG A 51 -0.14 0.77 -6.85
CA ARG A 51 0.32 -0.55 -7.32
C ARG A 51 1.13 -1.27 -6.26
N PRO A 52 0.85 -2.56 -6.00
CA PRO A 52 1.68 -3.37 -5.13
C PRO A 52 3.08 -3.53 -5.71
N GLY A 53 4.06 -3.57 -4.81
CA GLY A 53 5.39 -4.05 -5.16
C GLY A 53 5.35 -5.54 -5.54
N VAL A 54 6.09 -5.89 -6.60
CA VAL A 54 6.29 -7.30 -7.02
C VAL A 54 7.07 -8.10 -5.97
N LYS A 55 7.94 -7.44 -5.18
CA LYS A 55 8.69 -8.03 -4.05
C LYS A 55 9.42 -9.32 -4.44
N GLY A 56 10.16 -9.34 -5.55
CA GLY A 56 10.95 -10.51 -6.00
C GLY A 56 10.15 -11.59 -6.75
N ARG A 57 8.89 -11.31 -7.08
CA ARG A 57 7.99 -12.20 -7.84
C ARG A 57 7.78 -11.73 -9.28
N GLU A 58 8.76 -11.04 -9.86
CA GLU A 58 8.74 -10.63 -11.26
C GLU A 58 8.52 -11.86 -12.15
N GLY A 59 7.49 -11.82 -13.01
CA GLY A 59 7.10 -12.96 -13.85
C GLY A 59 6.45 -14.15 -13.13
N LYS A 60 6.30 -14.10 -11.80
CA LYS A 60 5.79 -15.20 -10.95
C LYS A 60 4.42 -14.92 -10.32
N ILE A 61 3.76 -13.84 -10.73
CA ILE A 61 2.42 -13.50 -10.21
C ILE A 61 1.36 -14.31 -10.97
N TRP A 62 1.27 -14.08 -12.28
CA TRP A 62 0.27 -14.69 -13.15
C TRP A 62 0.61 -16.14 -13.49
N GLY A 63 -0.38 -17.04 -13.41
CA GLY A 63 -0.22 -18.48 -13.63
C GLY A 63 0.45 -19.24 -12.49
N GLN A 64 0.90 -18.55 -11.43
CA GLN A 64 1.51 -19.16 -10.25
C GLN A 64 0.77 -18.75 -8.98
N LEU A 65 0.90 -17.49 -8.56
CA LEU A 65 0.21 -17.00 -7.37
C LEU A 65 -1.27 -16.76 -7.64
N VAL A 66 -1.59 -16.25 -8.82
CA VAL A 66 -2.95 -15.95 -9.26
C VAL A 66 -3.18 -16.55 -10.64
N HIS A 67 -4.43 -16.86 -10.97
CA HIS A 67 -4.77 -17.39 -12.29
C HIS A 67 -4.43 -16.39 -13.39
N ALA A 68 -3.98 -16.87 -14.54
CA ALA A 68 -3.91 -16.05 -15.74
C ALA A 68 -5.31 -15.87 -16.35
N GLY A 69 -5.54 -14.75 -17.03
CA GLY A 69 -6.80 -14.49 -17.74
C GLY A 69 -8.01 -14.30 -16.82
N PHE A 70 -9.19 -14.68 -17.30
CA PHE A 70 -10.46 -14.51 -16.60
C PHE A 70 -10.95 -15.85 -16.09
N ILE A 71 -11.34 -15.93 -14.81
CA ILE A 71 -11.99 -17.11 -14.23
C ILE A 71 -13.17 -16.67 -13.37
N ASP A 72 -14.00 -17.63 -12.98
CA ASP A 72 -14.91 -17.44 -11.86
C ASP A 72 -14.12 -17.49 -10.55
N GLN A 73 -13.97 -16.34 -9.91
CA GLN A 73 -13.27 -16.22 -8.63
C GLN A 73 -14.13 -16.67 -7.45
N GLN A 74 -15.41 -17.00 -7.67
CA GLN A 74 -16.39 -17.39 -6.65
C GLN A 74 -16.66 -16.27 -5.62
N PHE A 75 -16.24 -15.05 -5.91
CA PHE A 75 -16.53 -13.84 -5.15
C PHE A 75 -16.70 -12.64 -6.09
N GLY A 76 -17.43 -11.63 -5.63
CA GLY A 76 -17.79 -10.46 -6.44
C GLY A 76 -19.01 -10.70 -7.34
N SER A 77 -19.32 -9.74 -8.20
CA SER A 77 -20.54 -9.74 -9.01
C SER A 77 -20.41 -10.40 -10.39
N SER A 78 -19.19 -10.71 -10.85
CA SER A 78 -18.93 -11.28 -12.18
C SER A 78 -18.45 -12.72 -12.10
N LYS A 79 -19.09 -13.62 -12.85
CA LYS A 79 -18.71 -15.03 -13.01
C LYS A 79 -17.43 -15.25 -13.83
N SER A 80 -16.92 -14.20 -14.49
CA SER A 80 -15.66 -14.27 -15.23
C SER A 80 -14.94 -12.94 -15.04
N SER A 81 -13.85 -12.95 -14.28
CA SER A 81 -13.09 -11.75 -13.96
C SER A 81 -11.60 -12.04 -13.83
N PRO A 82 -10.73 -11.08 -14.21
CA PRO A 82 -9.31 -11.20 -13.95
C PRO A 82 -9.05 -10.96 -12.47
N TRP A 83 -7.93 -11.46 -11.95
CA TRP A 83 -7.50 -11.13 -10.60
C TRP A 83 -7.36 -9.61 -10.42
N ARG A 84 -7.99 -9.02 -9.39
CA ARG A 84 -8.02 -7.57 -9.13
C ARG A 84 -7.34 -7.15 -7.83
N ALA A 85 -6.94 -8.09 -6.97
CA ALA A 85 -6.44 -7.77 -5.64
C ALA A 85 -4.96 -7.37 -5.71
N GLY A 86 -4.60 -6.23 -5.11
CA GLY A 86 -3.20 -5.86 -5.06
C GLY A 86 -2.93 -4.48 -4.50
N SER A 87 -3.82 -3.52 -4.73
CA SER A 87 -3.71 -2.22 -4.09
C SER A 87 -4.54 -2.19 -2.81
N ASN A 88 -3.98 -1.59 -1.75
CA ASN A 88 -4.69 -1.36 -0.49
C ASN A 88 -5.78 -0.28 -0.66
N GLU A 89 -5.64 0.57 -1.68
CA GLU A 89 -6.55 1.66 -2.00
C GLU A 89 -7.10 1.53 -3.42
N ASN A 90 -8.31 2.04 -3.64
CA ASN A 90 -8.96 2.07 -4.95
C ASN A 90 -8.37 3.15 -5.86
N THR A 91 -8.42 2.90 -7.16
CA THR A 91 -8.20 3.96 -8.16
C THR A 91 -9.32 4.99 -8.06
N SER A 92 -8.97 6.27 -8.00
CA SER A 92 -9.91 7.38 -7.96
C SER A 92 -9.81 8.25 -9.21
N PHE A 93 -10.97 8.76 -9.63
CA PHE A 93 -11.10 9.71 -10.73
C PHE A 93 -11.62 11.02 -10.15
N LYS A 94 -10.93 12.12 -10.47
CA LYS A 94 -11.31 13.47 -10.05
C LYS A 94 -11.39 14.37 -11.28
N PHE A 95 -12.47 15.14 -11.34
CA PHE A 95 -12.73 16.14 -12.38
C PHE A 95 -12.72 17.53 -11.74
N SER A 96 -12.14 18.53 -12.40
CA SER A 96 -12.17 19.92 -11.90
C SER A 96 -13.51 20.61 -12.11
N THR A 97 -14.36 20.07 -12.98
CA THR A 97 -15.72 20.52 -13.27
C THR A 97 -16.70 19.36 -13.08
N ASP A 98 -18.01 19.65 -13.09
CA ASP A 98 -19.07 18.63 -13.09
C ASP A 98 -19.06 17.83 -14.41
N VAL A 99 -19.27 16.51 -14.33
CA VAL A 99 -19.18 15.53 -15.44
C VAL A 99 -20.22 14.43 -15.27
#